data_AF-A0AAD1RP16-F1
#
_entry.id   AF-A0AAD1RP16-F1
#
_cell.length_a   1.000
_cell.length_b   1.000
_cell.length_c   1.000
_cell.angle_alpha   90.00
_cell.angle_beta   90.00
_cell.angle_gamma   90.00
#
_symmetry.space_group_name_H-M   'P 1'
#
loop_
_entity.id
_entity.type
_entity.pdbx_description
1 polymer ?
#
loop_
_entity_poly.entity_id
_entity_poly.type
_entity_poly.pdbx_seq_one_letter_code
_entity_poly.pdbx_strand_id
1 'polypeptide(L)'
;MTNKLFITYIAYPFLLFFYADNVTMVICPGIANHSEKQYIRTFVDYAQKSGYRCAVLNHLGALPNIELTSPRMFTYGCTWEFSAMVNFIKKTFPQSKLIVVGFSLGGNIVCKYLGETAANQERVICAVSVCQGYSASRAQETFMQWDQCRRFYNFLMADNMKKIILSHRQALFGDNNKNNQAFEDSVLSRLYTATSLMQIDDVVMRKFHGYQSLKEYYEAESCVRYLANIHVPLMLVNAVDDPLVHESLLSIPKSLAGSYTSV
;
A
#
# COMPACT_ATOMS: atom_id res chain seq x y z
N MET A 1 19.84 -10.52 18.89
CA MET A 1 20.04 -10.52 17.42
C MET A 1 19.19 -9.40 16.85
N THR A 2 19.79 -8.40 16.22
CA THR A 2 19.06 -7.35 15.51
C THR A 2 18.40 -7.97 14.28
N ASN A 3 17.09 -8.20 14.32
CA ASN A 3 16.30 -8.66 13.18
C ASN A 3 16.42 -7.61 12.06
N LYS A 4 17.35 -7.84 11.13
CA LYS A 4 17.52 -7.01 9.93
C LYS A 4 16.34 -7.31 9.00
N LEU A 5 15.46 -6.34 8.86
CA LEU A 5 14.41 -6.33 7.85
C LEU A 5 15.01 -5.90 6.52
N PHE A 6 14.91 -6.74 5.49
CA PHE A 6 15.35 -6.40 4.14
C PHE A 6 14.16 -5.90 3.34
N ILE A 7 14.14 -4.61 3.02
CA ILE A 7 13.20 -4.03 2.07
C ILE A 7 13.85 -4.11 0.70
N THR A 8 13.17 -4.72 -0.26
CA THR A 8 13.64 -4.78 -1.65
C THR A 8 12.87 -3.78 -2.50
N TYR A 9 13.57 -3.11 -3.40
CA TYR A 9 12.98 -2.25 -4.41
C TYR A 9 13.86 -2.35 -5.67
N ILE A 10 13.28 -2.10 -6.85
CA ILE A 10 14.06 -2.02 -8.09
C ILE A 10 14.25 -0.54 -8.43
N ALA A 11 15.51 -0.11 -8.54
CA ALA A 11 15.87 1.18 -9.11
C ALA A 11 16.18 1.01 -10.59
N TYR A 12 15.41 1.68 -11.43
CA TYR A 12 15.62 1.68 -12.85
C TYR A 12 16.41 2.93 -13.28
N PRO A 13 17.57 2.80 -13.95
CA PRO A 13 18.39 3.94 -14.37
C PRO A 13 17.73 4.71 -15.53
N PHE A 14 18.23 5.92 -15.79
CA PHE A 14 17.81 6.72 -16.96
C PHE A 14 18.10 5.98 -18.26
N LEU A 15 17.16 6.00 -19.21
CA LEU A 15 17.37 5.47 -20.57
C LEU A 15 18.04 6.51 -21.51
N LEU A 16 17.97 7.80 -21.17
CA LEU A 16 18.53 8.90 -21.95
C LEU A 16 19.26 9.89 -21.03
N PHE A 17 20.48 10.28 -21.43
CA PHE A 17 21.36 11.20 -20.69
C PHE A 17 20.90 12.68 -20.66
N PHE A 18 19.71 13.00 -21.19
CA PHE A 18 19.37 14.36 -21.61
C PHE A 18 18.39 15.16 -20.74
N TYR A 19 17.91 14.63 -19.61
CA TYR A 19 17.03 15.44 -18.75
C TYR A 19 17.79 16.12 -17.60
N ALA A 20 17.76 17.45 -17.63
CA ALA A 20 18.46 18.38 -16.75
C ALA A 20 17.94 18.39 -15.30
N ASP A 21 16.82 17.72 -15.01
CA ASP A 21 16.27 17.63 -13.66
C ASP A 21 16.35 16.18 -13.13
N ASN A 22 17.13 15.98 -12.07
CA ASN A 22 17.25 14.70 -11.38
C ASN A 22 15.92 14.32 -10.69
N VAL A 23 14.93 13.80 -11.41
CA VAL A 23 13.64 13.42 -10.83
C VAL A 23 13.54 11.90 -10.65
N THR A 24 13.13 11.46 -9.47
CA THR A 24 12.84 10.05 -9.16
C THR A 24 11.36 9.86 -8.88
N MET A 25 10.71 8.96 -9.63
CA MET A 25 9.38 8.44 -9.32
C MET A 25 9.48 7.34 -8.27
N VAL A 26 8.95 7.57 -7.08
CA VAL A 26 8.83 6.57 -6.01
C VAL A 26 7.41 5.98 -6.06
N ILE A 27 7.33 4.68 -6.32
CA ILE A 27 6.09 4.01 -6.73
C ILE A 27 5.71 2.97 -5.67
N CYS A 28 4.47 3.05 -5.17
CA CYS A 28 3.87 2.11 -4.25
C CYS A 28 2.79 1.27 -4.97
N PRO A 29 3.01 -0.05 -5.15
CA PRO A 29 2.02 -0.93 -5.77
C PRO A 29 0.76 -1.15 -4.91
N GLY A 30 -0.25 -1.78 -5.52
CA GLY A 30 -1.48 -2.18 -4.84
C GLY A 30 -1.27 -3.37 -3.90
N ILE A 31 -2.37 -3.82 -3.30
CA ILE A 31 -2.37 -4.92 -2.33
C ILE A 31 -1.72 -6.17 -2.92
N ALA A 32 -0.87 -6.84 -2.13
CA ALA A 32 -0.20 -8.09 -2.54
C ALA A 32 0.61 -7.98 -3.85
N ASN A 33 0.98 -6.78 -4.28
CA ASN A 33 1.74 -6.57 -5.50
C ASN A 33 3.19 -6.17 -5.22
N HIS A 34 4.00 -6.25 -6.27
CA HIS A 34 5.44 -6.03 -6.26
C HIS A 34 5.86 -5.47 -7.63
N SER A 35 7.14 -5.14 -7.79
CA SER A 35 7.71 -4.49 -8.96
C SER A 35 7.53 -5.26 -10.28
N GLU A 36 7.36 -6.58 -10.24
CA GLU A 36 7.32 -7.43 -11.43
C GLU A 36 5.91 -7.54 -12.05
N LYS A 37 4.88 -6.96 -11.42
CA LYS A 37 3.52 -6.98 -11.97
C LYS A 37 3.45 -6.16 -13.26
N GLN A 38 2.69 -6.66 -14.23
CA GLN A 38 2.67 -6.10 -15.58
C GLN A 38 2.29 -4.61 -15.61
N TYR A 39 1.26 -4.19 -14.87
CA TYR A 39 0.85 -2.79 -14.83
C TYR A 39 1.94 -1.86 -14.28
N ILE A 40 2.71 -2.32 -13.28
CA ILE A 40 3.86 -1.59 -12.73
C ILE A 40 4.97 -1.52 -13.77
N ARG A 41 5.32 -2.64 -14.39
CA ARG A 41 6.39 -2.70 -15.41
C ARG A 41 6.06 -1.80 -16.60
N THR A 42 4.81 -1.79 -17.05
CA THR A 42 4.34 -0.90 -18.10
C THR A 42 4.46 0.57 -17.67
N PHE A 43 4.01 0.92 -16.46
CA PHE A 43 4.15 2.29 -15.95
C PHE A 43 5.62 2.74 -15.87
N VAL A 44 6.50 1.87 -15.34
CA VAL A 44 7.93 2.12 -15.24
C VAL A 44 8.57 2.30 -16.62
N ASP A 45 8.22 1.46 -17.60
CA ASP A 45 8.73 1.58 -18.97
C ASP A 45 8.40 2.95 -19.59
N TYR A 46 7.14 3.40 -19.47
CA TYR A 46 6.74 4.74 -19.92
C TYR A 46 7.46 5.86 -19.16
N ALA A 47 7.59 5.73 -17.84
CA ALA A 47 8.27 6.72 -17.00
C ALA A 47 9.76 6.83 -17.35
N GLN A 48 10.46 5.71 -17.53
CA GLN A 48 11.86 5.70 -17.93
C GLN A 48 12.07 6.28 -19.33
N LYS A 49 11.19 5.94 -20.29
CA LYS A 49 11.22 6.52 -21.64
C LYS A 49 10.99 8.03 -21.64
N SER A 50 10.26 8.52 -20.64
CA SER A 50 10.03 9.95 -20.40
C SER A 50 11.17 10.61 -19.60
N GLY A 51 12.26 9.89 -19.32
CA GLY A 51 13.45 10.44 -18.66
C GLY A 51 13.39 10.44 -17.13
N TYR A 52 12.51 9.65 -16.49
CA TYR A 52 12.46 9.55 -15.03
C TYR A 52 13.24 8.36 -14.49
N ARG A 53 13.94 8.54 -13.36
CA ARG A 53 14.41 7.41 -12.54
C ARG A 53 13.21 6.82 -11.82
N CYS A 54 13.08 5.49 -11.76
CA CYS A 54 11.98 4.85 -11.03
C CYS A 54 12.50 4.02 -9.86
N ALA A 55 11.82 4.09 -8.72
CA ALA A 55 12.02 3.23 -7.56
C ALA A 55 10.68 2.63 -7.15
N VAL A 56 10.54 1.31 -7.22
CA VAL A 56 9.28 0.63 -6.93
C VAL A 56 9.39 -0.21 -5.66
N LEU A 57 8.48 0.01 -4.71
CA LEU A 57 8.40 -0.78 -3.49
C LEU A 57 7.96 -2.21 -3.78
N ASN A 58 8.65 -3.20 -3.20
CA ASN A 58 8.11 -4.54 -3.04
C ASN A 58 7.55 -4.69 -1.63
N HIS A 59 6.24 -4.87 -1.52
CA HIS A 59 5.59 -5.11 -0.23
C HIS A 59 6.17 -6.37 0.44
N LEU A 60 6.40 -6.31 1.75
CA LEU A 60 6.99 -7.41 2.53
C LEU A 60 6.14 -8.67 2.42
N GLY A 61 6.73 -9.74 1.89
CA GLY A 61 6.06 -11.03 1.69
C GLY A 61 5.30 -11.15 0.36
N ALA A 62 5.19 -10.08 -0.44
CA ALA A 62 4.52 -10.14 -1.74
C ALA A 62 5.39 -10.75 -2.87
N LEU A 63 6.71 -10.80 -2.70
CA LEU A 63 7.60 -11.46 -3.66
C LEU A 63 7.57 -12.98 -3.46
N PRO A 64 7.32 -13.79 -4.51
CA PRO A 64 7.17 -15.24 -4.39
C PRO A 64 8.39 -15.98 -3.81
N ASN A 65 9.60 -15.49 -4.10
CA ASN A 65 10.85 -16.19 -3.80
C ASN A 65 11.66 -15.54 -2.66
N ILE A 66 11.05 -14.63 -1.89
CA ILE A 66 11.71 -13.94 -0.79
C ILE A 66 10.92 -14.22 0.48
N GLU A 67 11.51 -15.01 1.37
CA GLU A 67 10.92 -15.31 2.68
C GLU A 67 10.98 -14.10 3.61
N LEU A 68 9.97 -13.99 4.47
CA LEU A 68 9.99 -13.02 5.56
C LEU A 68 11.04 -13.41 6.60
N THR A 69 11.92 -12.48 6.94
CA THR A 69 12.94 -12.67 8.00
C THR A 69 12.47 -12.25 9.39
N SER A 70 11.24 -11.75 9.49
CA SER A 70 10.61 -11.33 10.76
C SER A 70 9.10 -11.51 10.65
N PRO A 71 8.37 -11.62 11.78
CA PRO A 71 6.91 -11.79 11.80
C PRO A 71 6.19 -10.46 11.49
N ARG A 72 6.52 -9.85 10.36
CA ARG A 72 5.98 -8.57 9.89
C ARG A 72 5.69 -8.67 8.39
N MET A 73 4.53 -8.18 8.00
CA MET A 73 4.04 -8.20 6.62
C MET A 73 3.36 -6.84 6.34
N PHE A 74 3.24 -6.47 5.06
CA PHE A 74 2.56 -5.24 4.69
C PHE A 74 1.09 -5.23 5.18
N THR A 75 0.53 -4.03 5.36
CA THR A 75 -0.89 -3.84 5.70
C THR A 75 -1.54 -2.80 4.80
N TYR A 76 -2.83 -2.54 5.04
CA TYR A 76 -3.60 -1.58 4.29
C TYR A 76 -3.02 -0.15 4.29
N GLY A 77 -2.38 0.27 5.39
CA GLY A 77 -1.93 1.66 5.55
C GLY A 77 -0.57 1.83 6.19
N CYS A 78 0.21 0.76 6.39
CA CYS A 78 1.50 0.90 7.06
C CYS A 78 2.48 1.65 6.15
N THR A 79 2.97 2.80 6.60
CA THR A 79 3.81 3.71 5.80
C THR A 79 5.31 3.43 5.97
N TRP A 80 5.70 2.63 6.95
CA TRP A 80 7.10 2.35 7.31
C TRP A 80 7.96 1.80 6.16
N GLU A 81 7.44 0.85 5.37
CA GLU A 81 8.11 0.26 4.20
C GLU A 81 8.37 1.31 3.12
N PHE A 82 7.33 2.09 2.81
CA PHE A 82 7.42 3.15 1.83
C PHE A 82 8.37 4.28 2.30
N SER A 83 8.25 4.68 3.56
CA SER A 83 9.12 5.67 4.21
C SER A 83 10.59 5.25 4.15
N ALA A 84 10.90 3.99 4.46
CA ALA A 84 12.25 3.46 4.38
C ALA A 84 12.81 3.49 2.95
N MET A 85 12.02 3.11 1.94
CA MET A 85 12.41 3.23 0.53
C MET A 85 12.66 4.70 0.14
N VAL A 86 11.74 5.61 0.46
CA VAL A 86 11.88 7.04 0.13
C VAL A 86 13.11 7.64 0.81
N ASN A 87 13.36 7.34 2.08
CA ASN A 87 14.53 7.81 2.82
C ASN A 87 15.84 7.28 2.21
N PHE A 88 15.85 6.02 1.78
CA PHE A 88 16.99 5.47 1.05
C PHE A 88 17.24 6.22 -0.25
N ILE A 89 16.20 6.50 -1.03
CA ILE A 89 16.30 7.27 -2.29
C ILE A 89 16.79 8.70 -2.04
N LYS A 90 16.24 9.40 -1.03
CA LYS A 90 16.68 10.76 -0.63
C LYS A 90 18.15 10.78 -0.21
N LYS A 91 18.65 9.72 0.45
CA LYS A 91 20.05 9.59 0.86
C LYS A 91 20.97 9.29 -0.31
N THR A 92 20.58 8.38 -1.18
CA THR A 92 21.38 7.94 -2.33
C THR A 92 21.44 8.99 -3.43
N PHE A 93 20.36 9.74 -3.63
CA PHE A 93 20.26 10.79 -4.66
C PHE A 93 19.82 12.11 -4.01
N PRO A 94 20.72 12.80 -3.27
CA PRO A 94 20.35 13.95 -2.44
C PRO A 94 19.82 15.14 -3.24
N GLN A 95 20.26 15.33 -4.48
CA GLN A 95 19.77 16.40 -5.35
C GLN A 95 18.48 16.04 -6.08
N SER A 96 17.94 14.82 -5.87
CA SER A 96 16.79 14.36 -6.63
C SER A 96 15.49 14.92 -6.08
N LYS A 97 14.66 15.47 -6.97
CA LYS A 97 13.25 15.75 -6.70
C LYS A 97 12.43 14.46 -6.84
N LEU A 98 11.30 14.38 -6.15
CA LEU A 98 10.48 13.18 -6.06
C LEU A 98 9.09 13.40 -6.65
N ILE A 99 8.65 12.45 -7.48
CA ILE A 99 7.24 12.27 -7.81
C ILE A 99 6.77 11.03 -7.06
N VAL A 100 5.70 11.17 -6.28
CA VAL A 100 5.16 10.08 -5.47
C VAL A 100 3.97 9.46 -6.19
N VAL A 101 3.97 8.14 -6.41
CA VAL A 101 2.90 7.45 -7.14
C VAL A 101 2.39 6.28 -6.33
N GLY A 102 1.07 6.17 -6.15
CA GLY A 102 0.43 5.07 -5.42
C GLY A 102 -0.76 4.49 -6.17
N PHE A 103 -0.78 3.17 -6.33
CA PHE A 103 -1.88 2.45 -6.99
C PHE A 103 -2.73 1.69 -5.98
N SER A 104 -4.05 1.90 -6.00
CA SER A 104 -5.03 1.24 -5.12
C SER A 104 -4.61 1.34 -3.65
N LEU A 105 -4.23 0.22 -3.01
CA LEU A 105 -3.63 0.19 -1.68
C LEU A 105 -2.46 1.17 -1.53
N GLY A 106 -1.56 1.19 -2.52
CA GLY A 106 -0.41 2.08 -2.54
C GLY A 106 -0.83 3.54 -2.57
N GLY A 107 -2.00 3.85 -3.15
CA GLY A 107 -2.60 5.19 -3.09
C GLY A 107 -2.93 5.63 -1.66
N ASN A 108 -3.53 4.73 -0.88
CA ASN A 108 -3.79 4.96 0.55
C ASN A 108 -2.47 5.17 1.32
N ILE A 109 -1.48 4.30 1.09
CA ILE A 109 -0.17 4.37 1.76
C ILE A 109 0.56 5.69 1.45
N VAL A 110 0.65 6.10 0.18
CA VAL A 110 1.37 7.33 -0.18
C VAL A 110 0.68 8.58 0.33
N CYS A 111 -0.65 8.63 0.28
CA CYS A 111 -1.41 9.75 0.83
C CYS A 111 -1.24 9.85 2.35
N LYS A 112 -1.34 8.72 3.06
CA LYS A 112 -1.09 8.67 4.50
C LYS A 112 0.34 9.12 4.83
N TYR A 113 1.34 8.56 4.16
CA TYR A 113 2.76 8.92 4.34
C TYR A 113 3.00 10.43 4.17
N LEU A 114 2.46 11.05 3.12
CA LEU A 114 2.65 12.48 2.88
C LEU A 114 1.97 13.35 3.96
N GLY A 115 0.80 12.95 4.45
CA GLY A 115 0.05 13.70 5.45
C GLY A 115 0.44 13.43 6.91
N GLU A 116 1.27 12.41 7.19
CA GLU A 116 1.76 12.10 8.54
C GLU A 116 2.71 13.17 9.09
N THR A 117 3.64 13.66 8.26
CA THR A 117 4.60 14.70 8.67
C THR A 117 4.97 15.61 7.50
N ALA A 118 5.25 16.89 7.78
CA ALA A 118 5.72 17.83 6.76
C ALA A 118 7.08 17.41 6.15
N ALA A 119 7.94 16.74 6.92
CA ALA A 119 9.23 16.24 6.45
C ALA A 119 9.11 15.18 5.33
N ASN A 120 8.02 14.40 5.33
CA ASN A 120 7.77 13.41 4.28
C ASN A 120 7.54 14.07 2.91
N GLN A 121 7.10 15.33 2.89
CA GLN A 121 6.83 16.11 1.68
C GLN A 121 8.08 16.82 1.13
N GLU A 122 9.21 16.81 1.86
CA GLU A 122 10.45 17.45 1.41
C GLU A 122 10.89 16.86 0.05
N ARG A 123 11.17 17.74 -0.91
CA ARG A 123 11.59 17.43 -2.30
C ARG A 123 10.52 16.78 -3.17
N VAL A 124 9.31 16.56 -2.66
CA VAL A 124 8.19 16.06 -3.45
C VAL A 124 7.62 17.20 -4.29
N ILE A 125 7.63 17.02 -5.62
CA ILE A 125 7.09 18.02 -6.55
C ILE A 125 5.60 17.82 -6.79
N CYS A 126 5.15 16.57 -6.79
CA CYS A 126 3.74 16.20 -6.84
C CYS A 126 3.55 14.75 -6.40
N ALA A 127 2.29 14.42 -6.12
CA ALA A 127 1.84 13.08 -5.81
C ALA A 127 0.66 12.68 -6.70
N VAL A 128 0.61 11.41 -7.09
CA VAL A 128 -0.46 10.82 -7.89
C VAL A 128 -0.98 9.58 -7.18
N SER A 129 -2.28 9.54 -6.96
CA SER A 129 -2.97 8.34 -6.50
C SER A 129 -3.94 7.85 -7.56
N VAL A 130 -3.91 6.54 -7.83
CA VAL A 130 -4.73 5.90 -8.86
C VAL A 130 -5.61 4.82 -8.22
N CYS A 131 -6.92 4.89 -8.42
CA CYS A 131 -7.94 3.92 -8.03
C CYS A 131 -7.89 3.49 -6.55
N GLN A 132 -7.73 4.44 -5.62
CA GLN A 132 -7.74 4.17 -4.18
C GLN A 132 -9.13 4.34 -3.53
N GLY A 133 -9.32 3.72 -2.36
CA GLY A 133 -10.56 3.77 -1.59
C GLY A 133 -10.63 4.80 -0.45
N TYR A 134 -9.52 5.46 -0.09
CA TYR A 134 -9.37 6.52 0.94
C TYR A 134 -9.71 6.15 2.41
N SER A 135 -10.75 5.36 2.64
CA SER A 135 -11.24 4.95 3.95
C SER A 135 -11.68 3.48 3.95
N ALA A 136 -10.89 2.63 4.59
CA ALA A 136 -11.26 1.22 4.78
C ALA A 136 -12.53 1.08 5.63
N SER A 137 -12.74 1.95 6.61
CA SER A 137 -13.92 1.95 7.48
C SER A 137 -15.22 2.24 6.73
N ARG A 138 -15.18 3.03 5.66
CA ARG A 138 -16.35 3.24 4.77
C ARG A 138 -16.44 2.15 3.72
N ALA A 139 -15.31 1.69 3.21
CA ALA A 139 -15.28 0.66 2.18
C ALA A 139 -15.85 -0.68 2.69
N GLN A 140 -15.62 -1.05 3.96
CA GLN A 140 -16.16 -2.28 4.56
C GLN A 140 -17.68 -2.41 4.43
N GLU A 141 -18.43 -1.31 4.48
CA GLU A 141 -19.90 -1.30 4.35
C GLU A 141 -20.35 -1.69 2.93
N THR A 142 -19.48 -1.44 1.94
CA THR A 142 -19.76 -1.66 0.52
C THR A 142 -19.15 -2.95 -0.04
N PHE A 143 -18.07 -3.46 0.56
CA PHE A 143 -17.33 -4.65 0.10
C PHE A 143 -18.14 -5.96 0.10
N MET A 144 -19.24 -6.00 0.85
CA MET A 144 -20.12 -7.17 0.96
C MET A 144 -21.35 -7.10 0.04
N GLN A 145 -21.53 -5.98 -0.65
CA GLN A 145 -22.62 -5.80 -1.60
C GLN A 145 -22.36 -6.59 -2.89
N TRP A 146 -23.44 -7.07 -3.51
CA TRP A 146 -23.39 -7.91 -4.72
C TRP A 146 -23.37 -7.12 -6.03
N ASP A 147 -23.48 -5.80 -5.95
CA ASP A 147 -23.39 -4.91 -7.09
C ASP A 147 -21.99 -4.99 -7.74
N GLN A 148 -21.96 -4.90 -9.08
CA GLN A 148 -20.74 -4.78 -9.89
C GLN A 148 -19.69 -5.89 -9.65
N CYS A 149 -20.11 -7.10 -9.29
CA CYS A 149 -19.22 -8.23 -9.00
C CYS A 149 -18.22 -7.97 -7.84
N ARG A 150 -18.46 -6.96 -6.99
CA ARG A 150 -17.51 -6.54 -5.94
C ARG A 150 -17.16 -7.66 -4.97
N ARG A 151 -18.13 -8.47 -4.57
CA ARG A 151 -17.93 -9.63 -3.71
C ARG A 151 -17.02 -10.70 -4.36
N PHE A 152 -17.12 -10.88 -5.67
CA PHE A 152 -16.26 -11.80 -6.41
C PHE A 152 -14.81 -11.29 -6.44
N TYR A 153 -14.60 -10.01 -6.72
CA TYR A 153 -13.26 -9.41 -6.63
C TYR A 153 -12.68 -9.47 -5.21
N ASN A 154 -13.48 -9.15 -4.19
CA ASN A 154 -13.06 -9.27 -2.78
C ASN A 154 -12.65 -10.70 -2.43
N PHE A 155 -13.39 -11.71 -2.92
CA PHE A 155 -13.04 -13.11 -2.75
C PHE A 155 -11.70 -13.47 -3.43
N LEU A 156 -11.47 -13.02 -4.67
CA LEU A 156 -10.19 -13.25 -5.37
C LEU A 156 -9.01 -12.58 -4.65
N MET A 157 -9.21 -11.34 -4.17
CA MET A 157 -8.18 -10.63 -3.41
C MET A 157 -7.90 -11.34 -2.07
N ALA A 158 -8.95 -11.79 -1.38
CA ALA A 158 -8.81 -12.57 -0.16
C ALA A 158 -8.06 -13.88 -0.41
N ASP A 159 -8.34 -14.58 -1.51
CA ASP A 159 -7.63 -15.80 -1.88
C ASP A 159 -6.14 -15.57 -2.14
N ASN A 160 -5.79 -14.50 -2.86
CA ASN A 160 -4.40 -14.11 -3.06
C ASN A 160 -3.69 -13.73 -1.75
N MET A 161 -4.37 -12.98 -0.87
CA MET A 161 -3.83 -12.64 0.45
C MET A 161 -3.60 -13.88 1.31
N LYS A 162 -4.55 -14.82 1.33
CA LYS A 162 -4.40 -16.10 2.03
C LYS A 162 -3.18 -16.86 1.54
N LYS A 163 -2.99 -16.97 0.22
CA LYS A 163 -1.82 -17.66 -0.37
C LYS A 163 -0.51 -17.06 0.12
N ILE A 164 -0.40 -15.73 0.15
CA ILE A 164 0.78 -15.02 0.65
C ILE A 164 1.01 -15.27 2.15
N ILE A 165 -0.03 -15.17 2.97
CA ILE A 165 0.11 -15.42 4.42
C ILE A 165 0.55 -16.87 4.67
N LEU A 166 -0.04 -17.83 3.95
CA LEU A 166 0.26 -19.24 4.10
C LEU A 166 1.66 -19.61 3.58
N SER A 167 2.19 -18.93 2.55
CA SER A 167 3.56 -19.15 2.09
C SER A 167 4.59 -18.72 3.14
N HIS A 168 4.26 -17.72 3.96
CA HIS A 168 5.14 -17.22 5.03
C HIS A 168 4.76 -17.71 6.42
N ARG A 169 3.96 -18.79 6.53
CA ARG A 169 3.41 -19.25 7.83
C ARG A 169 4.48 -19.48 8.89
N GLN A 170 5.63 -20.02 8.52
CA GLN A 170 6.71 -20.33 9.47
C GLN A 170 7.32 -19.04 10.05
N ALA A 171 7.54 -18.03 9.22
CA ALA A 171 8.06 -16.75 9.67
C ALA A 171 7.03 -15.92 10.46
N LEU A 172 5.74 -16.09 10.16
CA LEU A 172 4.65 -15.34 10.79
C LEU A 172 4.15 -15.96 12.09
N PHE A 173 4.10 -17.30 12.17
CA PHE A 173 3.48 -18.05 13.26
C PHE A 173 4.41 -19.07 13.94
N GLY A 174 5.54 -19.41 13.31
CA GLY A 174 6.48 -20.41 13.82
C GLY A 174 7.33 -19.87 14.98
N ASP A 175 6.70 -19.72 16.15
CA ASP A 175 7.40 -19.50 17.41
C ASP A 175 7.54 -20.86 18.13
N ASN A 176 8.77 -21.25 18.49
CA ASN A 176 9.10 -22.58 19.05
C ASN A 176 8.56 -22.82 20.49
N ASN A 177 7.77 -21.88 21.02
CA ASN A 177 7.15 -22.01 22.34
C ASN A 177 5.80 -22.71 22.24
N LYS A 178 5.72 -23.92 22.83
CA LYS A 178 4.51 -24.78 22.89
C LYS A 178 3.23 -24.06 23.38
N ASN A 179 3.36 -22.95 24.08
CA ASN A 179 2.23 -22.15 24.57
C ASN A 179 1.49 -21.35 23.47
N ASN A 180 2.04 -21.24 22.25
CA ASN A 180 1.42 -20.52 21.13
C ASN A 180 0.77 -21.43 20.08
N GLN A 181 0.89 -22.75 20.18
CA GLN A 181 0.37 -23.67 19.15
C GLN A 181 -1.15 -23.60 18.99
N ALA A 182 -1.89 -23.56 20.11
CA ALA A 182 -3.36 -23.46 20.07
C ALA A 182 -3.84 -22.12 19.49
N PHE A 183 -3.06 -21.05 19.67
CA PHE A 183 -3.33 -19.75 19.07
C PHE A 183 -3.08 -19.76 17.57
N GLU A 184 -1.95 -20.35 17.14
CA GLU A 184 -1.62 -20.56 15.73
C GLU A 184 -2.71 -21.37 15.02
N ASP A 185 -3.10 -22.52 15.58
CA ASP A 185 -4.12 -23.40 14.97
C ASP A 185 -5.48 -22.71 14.84
N SER A 186 -5.86 -21.90 15.83
CA SER A 186 -7.08 -21.09 15.80
C SER A 186 -7.05 -20.03 14.69
N VAL A 187 -5.92 -19.32 14.55
CA VAL A 187 -5.73 -18.31 13.52
C VAL A 187 -5.71 -18.94 12.12
N LEU A 188 -5.00 -20.04 11.94
CA LEU A 188 -4.92 -20.76 10.67
C LEU A 188 -6.28 -21.31 10.25
N SER A 189 -7.04 -21.92 11.16
CA SER A 189 -8.40 -22.42 10.87
C SER A 189 -9.34 -21.31 10.36
N ARG A 190 -9.31 -20.15 11.03
CA ARG A 190 -10.08 -18.97 10.60
C ARG A 190 -9.56 -18.37 9.28
N LEU A 191 -8.26 -18.43 9.04
CA LEU A 191 -7.65 -17.96 7.79
C LEU A 191 -8.06 -18.84 6.60
N TYR A 192 -8.05 -20.17 6.74
CA TYR A 192 -8.47 -21.10 5.68
C TYR A 192 -9.93 -20.88 5.23
N THR A 193 -10.79 -20.54 6.19
CA THR A 193 -12.22 -20.30 5.95
C THR A 193 -12.53 -18.85 5.54
N ALA A 194 -11.55 -17.95 5.55
CA ALA A 194 -11.76 -16.56 5.16
C ALA A 194 -12.07 -16.43 3.66
N THR A 195 -13.11 -15.64 3.35
CA THR A 195 -13.64 -15.40 1.99
C THR A 195 -13.64 -13.92 1.62
N SER A 196 -13.18 -13.05 2.52
CA SER A 196 -13.07 -11.61 2.29
C SER A 196 -11.81 -11.05 2.93
N LEU A 197 -11.32 -9.93 2.41
CA LEU A 197 -10.18 -9.21 2.99
C LEU A 197 -10.46 -8.80 4.44
N MET A 198 -11.69 -8.42 4.75
CA MET A 198 -12.12 -8.04 6.09
C MET A 198 -11.91 -9.16 7.11
N GLN A 199 -12.24 -10.41 6.74
CA GLN A 199 -12.01 -11.56 7.61
C GLN A 199 -10.51 -11.80 7.83
N ILE A 200 -9.70 -11.63 6.80
CA ILE A 200 -8.23 -11.74 6.91
C ILE A 200 -7.68 -10.62 7.80
N ASP A 201 -8.15 -9.39 7.62
CA ASP A 201 -7.74 -8.24 8.43
C ASP A 201 -8.07 -8.42 9.91
N ASP A 202 -9.26 -8.95 10.24
CA ASP A 202 -9.67 -9.21 11.64
C ASP A 202 -8.89 -10.38 12.27
N VAL A 203 -8.64 -11.44 11.51
CA VAL A 203 -8.00 -12.65 12.02
C VAL A 203 -6.49 -12.47 12.16
N VAL A 204 -5.87 -11.83 11.16
CA VAL A 204 -4.43 -11.74 10.96
C VAL A 204 -3.98 -10.29 11.15
N MET A 205 -4.28 -9.41 10.21
CA MET A 205 -3.56 -8.13 10.08
C MET A 205 -3.63 -7.24 11.32
N ARG A 206 -4.83 -7.06 11.88
CA ARG A 206 -5.02 -6.21 13.06
C ARG A 206 -4.23 -6.72 14.25
N LYS A 207 -4.18 -8.05 14.45
CA LYS A 207 -3.51 -8.67 15.59
C LYS A 207 -2.00 -8.58 15.46
N PHE A 208 -1.47 -8.80 14.25
CA PHE A 208 -0.06 -8.63 13.94
C PHE A 208 0.44 -7.21 14.22
N HIS A 209 -0.44 -6.21 14.10
CA HIS A 209 -0.12 -4.80 14.32
C HIS A 209 -0.60 -4.26 15.67
N GLY A 210 -1.10 -5.13 16.56
CA GLY A 210 -1.44 -4.77 17.94
C GLY A 210 -2.76 -4.02 18.12
N TYR A 211 -3.63 -3.97 17.11
CA TYR A 211 -4.92 -3.31 17.19
C TYR A 211 -5.97 -4.17 17.89
N GLN A 212 -6.76 -3.56 18.78
CA GLN A 212 -7.75 -4.27 19.60
C GLN A 212 -8.99 -4.65 18.80
N SER A 213 -9.36 -3.82 17.82
CA SER A 213 -10.53 -4.04 16.97
C SER A 213 -10.25 -3.76 15.50
N LEU A 214 -11.06 -4.36 14.62
CA LEU A 214 -11.01 -4.10 13.19
C LEU A 214 -11.33 -2.63 12.86
N LYS A 215 -12.26 -2.04 13.61
CA LYS A 215 -12.62 -0.62 13.47
C LYS A 215 -11.42 0.29 13.75
N GLU A 216 -10.73 0.04 14.86
CA GLU A 216 -9.51 0.78 15.22
C GLU A 216 -8.42 0.65 14.14
N TYR A 217 -8.18 -0.58 13.67
CA TYR A 217 -7.25 -0.84 12.56
C TYR A 217 -7.60 -0.03 11.31
N TYR A 218 -8.86 -0.09 10.84
CA TYR A 218 -9.26 0.65 9.65
C TYR A 218 -9.23 2.16 9.83
N GLU A 219 -9.57 2.67 11.00
CA GLU A 219 -9.47 4.10 11.30
C GLU A 219 -8.01 4.60 11.34
N ALA A 220 -7.09 3.80 11.87
CA ALA A 220 -5.67 4.11 11.93
C ALA A 220 -4.96 3.96 10.58
N GLU A 221 -5.37 2.98 9.77
CA GLU A 221 -4.73 2.68 8.48
C GLU A 221 -5.30 3.47 7.29
N SER A 222 -6.42 4.17 7.46
CA SER A 222 -7.02 4.98 6.39
C SER A 222 -6.33 6.33 6.22
N CYS A 223 -6.04 6.73 4.97
CA CYS A 223 -5.39 7.99 4.66
C CYS A 223 -6.30 9.22 4.83
N VAL A 224 -7.63 9.04 4.86
CA VAL A 224 -8.63 10.12 4.85
C VAL A 224 -8.36 11.25 5.86
N ARG A 225 -7.87 10.93 7.06
CA ARG A 225 -7.58 11.92 8.12
C ARG A 225 -6.29 12.72 7.88
N TYR A 226 -5.43 12.22 7.00
CA TYR A 226 -4.12 12.79 6.69
C TYR A 226 -4.14 13.64 5.42
N LEU A 227 -5.18 13.51 4.57
CA LEU A 227 -5.28 14.20 3.29
C LEU A 227 -5.18 15.73 3.42
N ALA A 228 -5.79 16.31 4.46
CA ALA A 228 -5.77 17.75 4.71
C ALA A 228 -4.35 18.29 5.02
N ASN A 229 -3.42 17.43 5.41
CA ASN A 229 -2.04 17.81 5.73
C ASN A 229 -1.10 17.72 4.52
N ILE A 230 -1.61 17.36 3.34
CA ILE A 230 -0.82 17.27 2.10
C ILE A 230 -0.84 18.65 1.42
N HIS A 231 0.33 19.26 1.33
CA HIS A 231 0.51 20.61 0.78
C HIS A 231 1.14 20.62 -0.62
N VAL A 232 1.72 19.49 -1.04
CA VAL A 232 2.22 19.32 -2.40
C VAL A 232 1.06 19.07 -3.38
N PRO A 233 1.21 19.44 -4.66
CA PRO A 233 0.22 19.12 -5.68
C PRO A 233 -0.14 17.63 -5.66
N LEU A 234 -1.43 17.33 -5.46
CA LEU A 234 -1.95 15.97 -5.35
C LEU A 234 -3.01 15.72 -6.42
N MET A 235 -2.75 14.73 -7.28
CA MET A 235 -3.72 14.26 -8.27
C MET A 235 -4.35 12.95 -7.80
N LEU A 236 -5.68 12.95 -7.69
CA LEU A 236 -6.48 11.80 -7.30
C LEU A 236 -7.28 11.31 -8.51
N VAL A 237 -6.97 10.12 -9.01
CA VAL A 237 -7.59 9.54 -10.21
C VAL A 237 -8.34 8.28 -9.82
N ASN A 238 -9.64 8.22 -10.07
CA ASN A 238 -10.45 7.02 -9.88
C ASN A 238 -11.22 6.72 -11.16
N ALA A 239 -11.31 5.43 -11.52
CA ALA A 239 -12.18 4.99 -12.59
C ALA A 239 -13.64 5.02 -12.11
N VAL A 240 -14.56 5.48 -12.97
CA VAL A 240 -16.00 5.56 -12.64
C VAL A 240 -16.63 4.18 -12.56
N ASP A 241 -16.08 3.21 -13.29
CA ASP A 241 -16.49 1.82 -13.38
C ASP A 241 -15.64 0.89 -12.49
N ASP A 242 -14.92 1.42 -11.51
CA ASP A 242 -14.13 0.62 -10.57
C ASP A 242 -15.04 -0.29 -9.73
N PRO A 243 -14.94 -1.63 -9.85
CA PRO A 243 -15.85 -2.54 -9.13
C PRO A 243 -15.57 -2.58 -7.63
N LEU A 244 -14.39 -2.12 -7.17
CA LEU A 244 -13.97 -2.14 -5.77
C LEU A 244 -14.20 -0.80 -5.07
N VAL A 245 -14.09 0.31 -5.79
CA VAL A 245 -14.26 1.65 -5.23
C VAL A 245 -15.69 2.15 -5.47
N HIS A 246 -16.56 1.92 -4.49
CA HIS A 246 -17.94 2.40 -4.52
C HIS A 246 -18.01 3.94 -4.57
N GLU A 247 -19.02 4.50 -5.25
CA GLU A 247 -19.19 5.95 -5.45
C GLU A 247 -19.19 6.76 -4.14
N SER A 248 -19.71 6.18 -3.06
CA SER A 248 -19.70 6.82 -1.73
C SER A 248 -18.29 7.18 -1.25
N LEU A 249 -17.25 6.44 -1.66
CA LEU A 249 -15.85 6.73 -1.34
C LEU A 249 -15.33 7.94 -2.13
N LEU A 250 -15.87 8.19 -3.32
CA LEU A 250 -15.49 9.33 -4.18
C LEU A 250 -15.99 10.66 -3.63
N SER A 251 -16.90 10.65 -2.65
CA SER A 251 -17.28 11.88 -1.93
C SER A 251 -16.08 12.51 -1.21
N ILE A 252 -15.12 11.69 -0.75
CA ILE A 252 -13.93 12.13 -0.01
C ILE A 252 -13.06 13.07 -0.87
N PRO A 253 -12.54 12.63 -2.04
CA PRO A 253 -11.73 13.50 -2.89
C PRO A 253 -12.54 14.70 -3.42
N LYS A 254 -13.83 14.55 -3.69
CA LYS A 254 -14.70 15.66 -4.14
C LYS A 254 -14.81 16.76 -3.08
N SER A 255 -15.04 16.40 -1.82
CA SER A 255 -15.07 17.36 -0.71
C SER A 255 -13.73 18.05 -0.49
N LEU A 256 -12.63 17.30 -0.62
CA LEU A 256 -11.28 17.86 -0.53
C LEU A 256 -11.06 18.91 -1.65
N ALA A 257 -11.35 18.56 -2.91
CA ALA A 257 -11.19 19.47 -4.05
C ALA A 257 -12.07 20.74 -3.94
N GLY A 258 -13.32 20.61 -3.48
CA GLY A 258 -14.23 21.74 -3.26
C GLY A 258 -13.72 22.75 -2.24
N SER A 259 -12.91 22.31 -1.26
CA SER A 259 -12.29 23.19 -0.28
C SER A 259 -11.13 24.03 -0.85
N TYR A 260 -10.52 23.60 -1.96
CA TYR A 260 -9.44 24.34 -2.63
C TYR A 260 -9.94 25.28 -3.73
N THR A 261 -11.17 25.12 -4.22
CA THR A 261 -11.76 25.96 -5.28
C THR A 261 -12.46 27.22 -4.76
N SER A 262 -12.47 27.42 -3.44
CA SER A 262 -13.15 28.53 -2.76
C SER A 262 -12.19 29.66 -2.31
N VAL A 263 -11.01 29.76 -2.95
CA VAL A 263 -10.03 30.86 -2.76
C VAL A 263 -9.96 31.71 -4.02
#